data_AF-A0A4Y2P537-F1
#
_entry.id   AF-A0A4Y2P537-F1
#
_cell.length_a   1.000
_cell.length_b   1.000
_cell.length_c   1.000
_cell.angle_alpha   90.00
_cell.angle_beta   90.00
_cell.angle_gamma   90.00
#
_symmetry.space_group_name_H-M   'P 1'
#
loop_
_entity.id
_entity.type
_entity.pdbx_description
1 polymer ?
#
loop_
_entity_poly.entity_id
_entity_poly.type
_entity_poly.pdbx_seq_one_letter_code
_entity_poly.pdbx_strand_id
1 'polypeptide(L)' 'MAQRGQERKAEESEEQRNSRLAVMAQRGQRRRAEETDKQRDSMADNRLQHARERRLNIIEGQNHHQIQTFYAARTVLN' A
#
# COMPACT_ATOMS: atom_id res chain seq x y z
N MET A 1 -0.49 -24.56 -1.88
CA MET A 1 -1.10 -24.27 -0.56
C MET A 1 -1.89 -22.95 -0.52
N ALA A 2 -1.48 -21.90 -1.25
CA ALA A 2 -2.20 -20.61 -1.26
C ALA A 2 -3.53 -20.60 -2.05
N GLN A 3 -3.62 -21.33 -3.18
CA GLN A 3 -4.81 -21.35 -4.04
C GLN A 3 -6.05 -21.94 -3.36
N ARG A 4 -5.89 -23.08 -2.65
CA ARG A 4 -6.99 -23.76 -1.94
C ARG A 4 -7.61 -22.91 -0.80
N GLY A 5 -6.88 -21.91 -0.30
CA GLY A 5 -7.35 -20.96 0.70
C GLY A 5 -7.99 -19.70 0.10
N GLN A 6 -7.80 -19.45 -1.20
CA GLN A 6 -8.48 -18.38 -1.94
C GLN A 6 -9.82 -18.86 -2.52
N GLU A 7 -9.90 -20.10 -2.97
CA GLU A 7 -11.16 -20.71 -3.44
C GLU A 7 -12.23 -20.75 -2.33
N ARG A 8 -11.87 -21.19 -1.11
CA ARG A 8 -12.78 -21.17 0.06
C ARG A 8 -13.19 -19.76 0.50
N LYS A 9 -12.46 -18.71 0.10
CA LYS A 9 -12.83 -17.31 0.38
C LYS A 9 -13.85 -16.78 -0.64
N ALA A 10 -13.88 -17.35 -1.84
CA ALA A 10 -14.77 -16.94 -2.91
C ALA A 10 -16.18 -17.53 -2.75
N GLU A 11 -16.30 -18.72 -2.16
CA GLU A 11 -17.58 -19.41 -1.91
C GLU A 11 -18.20 -19.09 -0.53
N GLU A 12 -17.58 -18.20 0.25
CA GLU A 12 -17.97 -17.91 1.62
C GLU A 12 -19.15 -16.92 1.67
N SER A 13 -20.15 -17.22 2.49
CA SER A 13 -21.26 -16.29 2.75
C SER A 13 -20.78 -15.00 3.42
N GLU A 14 -21.52 -13.90 3.25
CA GLU A 14 -21.17 -12.61 3.86
C GLU A 14 -21.05 -12.68 5.39
N GLU A 15 -21.88 -13.50 6.04
CA GLU A 15 -21.87 -13.68 7.49
C GLU A 15 -20.62 -14.42 7.98
N GLN A 16 -20.22 -15.49 7.29
CA GLN A 16 -18.96 -16.19 7.57
C GLN A 16 -17.74 -15.31 7.27
N ARG A 17 -17.80 -14.51 6.19
CA ARG A 17 -16.75 -13.55 5.86
C ARG A 17 -16.62 -12.48 6.95
N ASN A 18 -17.73 -11.93 7.43
CA ASN A 18 -17.76 -10.94 8.51
C ASN A 18 -17.24 -11.53 9.83
N SER A 19 -17.65 -12.75 10.19
CA SER A 19 -17.12 -13.46 11.36
C SER A 19 -15.60 -13.64 11.27
N ARG A 20 -15.08 -14.07 10.12
CA ARG A 20 -13.63 -14.22 9.91
C ARG A 20 -12.89 -12.89 9.96
N LEU A 21 -13.44 -11.83 9.38
CA LEU A 21 -12.86 -10.48 9.46
C LEU A 21 -12.82 -9.98 10.91
N ALA A 22 -13.88 -10.23 11.69
CA ALA A 22 -13.93 -9.88 13.11
C ALA A 22 -12.82 -10.59 13.91
N VAL A 23 -12.60 -11.88 13.67
CA VAL A 23 -11.50 -12.64 14.29
C VAL A 23 -10.12 -12.08 13.90
N MET A 24 -9.92 -11.74 12.62
CA MET A 24 -8.65 -11.13 12.17
C MET A 24 -8.44 -9.74 12.77
N ALA A 25 -9.50 -8.94 12.88
CA ALA A 25 -9.47 -7.63 13.51
C ALA A 25 -9.12 -7.76 15.01
N GLN A 26 -9.76 -8.68 15.74
CA GLN A 26 -9.47 -8.94 17.15
C GLN A 26 -8.01 -9.37 17.37
N ARG A 27 -7.50 -10.29 16.53
CA ARG A 27 -6.08 -10.67 16.55
C ARG A 27 -5.15 -9.51 16.24
N GLY A 28 -5.55 -8.62 15.32
CA GLY A 28 -4.82 -7.40 15.02
C GLY A 28 -4.79 -6.38 16.16
N GLN A 29 -5.88 -6.28 16.93
CA GLN A 29 -5.94 -5.44 18.13
C GLN A 29 -5.05 -5.99 19.24
N ARG A 30 -5.10 -7.30 19.48
CA ARG A 30 -4.24 -7.96 20.47
C ARG A 30 -2.75 -7.74 20.17
N ARG A 31 -2.35 -7.90 18.90
CA ARG A 31 -0.97 -7.61 18.47
C ARG A 31 -0.56 -6.16 18.70
N ARG A 32 -1.46 -5.20 18.45
CA ARG A 32 -1.21 -3.77 18.73
C ARG A 32 -1.12 -3.45 20.22
N ALA A 33 -1.86 -4.17 21.06
CA ALA A 33 -1.78 -4.03 22.52
C ALA A 33 -0.46 -4.60 23.07
N GLU A 34 0.06 -5.66 22.47
CA GLU A 34 1.35 -6.29 22.80
C GLU A 34 2.56 -5.55 22.18
N GLU A 35 2.32 -4.58 21.30
CA GLU A 35 3.36 -3.82 20.59
C GLU A 35 4.01 -2.75 21.50
N THR A 36 5.34 -2.70 21.49
CA THR A 36 6.11 -1.70 22.27
C THR A 36 6.13 -0.34 21.56
N ASP A 37 6.35 0.76 22.29
CA ASP A 37 6.34 2.11 21.70
C ASP A 37 7.37 2.27 20.57
N LYS A 38 8.55 1.64 20.69
CA LYS A 38 9.56 1.62 19.60
C LYS A 38 9.07 0.94 18.33
N GLN A 39 8.30 -0.14 18.45
CA GLN A 39 7.72 -0.82 17.30
C GLN A 39 6.61 0.02 16.67
N ARG A 40 5.79 0.69 17.48
CA ARG A 40 4.76 1.62 16.99
C ARG A 40 5.38 2.79 16.22
N ASP A 41 6.43 3.39 16.77
CA ASP A 41 7.15 4.49 16.12
C ASP A 41 7.80 4.03 14.80
N SER A 42 8.43 2.86 14.78
CA SER A 42 9.01 2.28 13.56
C SER A 42 7.93 1.98 12.50
N MET A 43 6.76 1.48 12.91
CA MET A 43 5.64 1.25 11.99
C MET A 43 5.09 2.56 11.43
N ALA A 44 4.98 3.60 12.25
CA ALA A 44 4.55 4.92 11.83
C ALA A 44 5.55 5.55 10.86
N ASP A 45 6.85 5.43 11.14
CA ASP A 45 7.93 5.93 10.30
C ASP A 45 7.98 5.20 8.96
N ASN A 46 7.81 3.87 8.94
CA ASN A 46 7.72 3.10 7.71
C ASN A 46 6.54 3.52 6.82
N ARG A 47 5.36 3.78 7.42
CA ARG A 47 4.20 4.30 6.67
C ARG A 47 4.49 5.68 6.08
N LEU A 48 5.13 6.55 6.86
CA LEU A 48 5.50 7.89 6.41
C LEU A 48 6.52 7.81 5.28
N GLN A 49 7.53 6.96 5.40
CA GLN A 49 8.52 6.71 4.36
C GLN A 49 7.86 6.19 3.08
N HIS A 50 6.96 5.22 3.17
CA HIS A 50 6.22 4.72 2.01
C HIS A 50 5.39 5.82 1.33
N ALA A 51 4.72 6.67 2.11
CA ALA A 51 3.99 7.81 1.57
C ALA A 51 4.90 8.85 0.88
N ARG A 52 6.10 9.07 1.43
CA ARG A 52 7.12 9.95 0.84
C ARG A 52 7.63 9.40 -0.49
N GLU A 53 8.01 8.13 -0.54
CA GLU A 53 8.46 7.46 -1.77
C GLU A 53 7.39 7.52 -2.87
N ARG A 54 6.12 7.28 -2.50
CA ARG A 54 4.98 7.41 -3.43
C ARG A 54 4.86 8.82 -4.01
N ARG A 55 5.06 9.86 -3.19
CA ARG A 55 5.04 11.26 -3.65
C ARG A 55 6.22 11.58 -4.57
N LEU A 56 7.42 11.12 -4.21
CA LEU A 56 8.62 11.32 -5.02
C LEU A 56 8.47 10.68 -6.41
N ASN A 57 8.01 9.43 -6.48
CA ASN A 57 7.80 8.73 -7.75
C ASN A 57 6.83 9.47 -8.69
N ILE A 58 5.80 10.12 -8.15
CA ILE A 58 4.85 10.92 -8.94
C ILE A 58 5.53 12.17 -9.50
N ILE A 59 6.30 12.88 -8.68
CA ILE A 59 7.00 14.10 -9.06
C ILE A 59 8.09 13.79 -10.09
N GLU A 60 8.87 12.74 -9.88
CA GLU A 60 9.91 12.31 -10.83
C GLU A 60 9.32 11.92 -12.19
N GLY A 61 8.19 11.20 -12.20
CA GLY A 61 7.46 10.89 -13.43
C GLY A 61 6.96 12.14 -14.15
N GLN A 62 6.42 13.11 -13.41
CA GLN A 62 5.99 14.40 -13.97
C GLN A 62 7.17 15.18 -14.57
N ASN A 63 8.27 15.29 -13.85
CA ASN A 63 9.47 15.98 -14.30
C ASN A 63 10.06 15.32 -15.55
N HIS A 64 10.14 13.98 -15.57
CA HIS A 64 10.63 13.23 -16.73
C HIS A 64 9.78 13.49 -17.97
N HIS A 65 8.45 13.52 -17.84
CA HIS A 65 7.55 13.83 -18.94
C HIS A 65 7.69 15.28 -19.43
N GLN A 66 7.80 16.24 -18.51
CA GLN A 66 7.99 17.66 -18.85
C GLN A 66 9.29 17.90 -19.62
N ILE A 67 10.39 17.29 -19.17
CA ILE A 67 11.68 17.38 -19.84
C ILE A 67 11.61 16.77 -21.24
N GLN A 68 11.02 15.58 -21.40
CA GLN A 68 10.83 14.96 -22.71
C GLN A 68 10.01 15.85 -23.65
N THR A 69 8.92 16.43 -23.14
CA THR A 69 8.05 17.32 -23.92
C THR A 69 8.80 18.57 -24.38
N PHE A 70 9.65 19.15 -23.52
CA PHE A 70 10.48 20.30 -23.86
C PHE A 70 11.47 19.98 -24.99
N TYR A 71 12.19 18.87 -24.90
CA TYR A 71 13.15 18.49 -25.94
C TYR A 71 12.47 18.09 -27.25
N ALA A 72 11.33 17.40 -27.20
CA ALA A 72 10.54 17.07 -28.38
C ALA A 72 10.01 18.33 -29.09
N ALA A 73 9.49 19.31 -28.33
CA ALA A 73 9.04 20.59 -28.91
C ALA A 73 10.21 21.36 -29.56
N ARG A 74 11.40 21.32 -28.95
CA ARG A 74 12.60 21.95 -29.50
C ARG A 74 13.09 21.31 -30.80
N THR A 75 12.89 20.01 -30.99
CA THR A 75 13.26 19.33 -32.24
C THR A 75 12.35 19.66 -33.43
N VAL A 76 11.10 20.08 -33.17
CA VAL A 76 10.12 20.39 -34.23
C VAL A 76 10.18 21.85 -34.68
N LEU A 77 10.75 22.74 -33.86
CA LEU A 77 10.91 24.17 -34.14
C LEU A 77 12.25 24.55 -34.80
N ASN A 78 13.12 23.56 -35.10
CA ASN A 78 14.30 23.73 -35.95
C ASN A 78 14.05 23.09 -37.31
#